data_AF-A0A2N1M0T3-F1
#
_entry.id   AF-A0A2N1M0T3-F1
#
_cell.length_a   1.000
_cell.length_b   1.000
_cell.length_c   1.000
_cell.angle_alpha   90.00
_cell.angle_beta   90.00
_cell.angle_gamma   90.00
#
_symmetry.space_group_name_H-M   'P 1'
#
loop_
_entity.id
_entity.type
_entity.pdbx_description
1 polymer ?
#
loop_
_entity_poly.entity_id
_entity_poly.type
_entity_poly.pdbx_seq_one_letter_code
_entity_poly.pdbx_strand_id
1 'polypeptide(L)'
;QGNAHNAFAININKNKNISELKSLIQKEKHNDFAGIDPDQLKLWQVEIPDDCYDELTNLQLLGNNELLATKKISKYFTKTPANEHVHIIVTLPETTKTRKELELINKVAELQKLLKKSIYEFDIIVNPKRTKTSKWIVNIEQVTFKDLKEFIFALYQFPELQKDIATLAFSCNDEKYSPK
;
A
#
# COMPACT_ATOMS: atom_id res chain seq x y z
N GLN A 1 -6.80 -16.81 6.54
CA GLN A 1 -7.18 -17.56 7.77
C GLN A 1 -8.20 -16.73 8.50
N GLY A 2 -9.41 -17.27 8.67
CA GLY A 2 -10.60 -16.52 9.08
C GLY A 2 -10.52 -15.94 10.50
N ASN A 3 -11.06 -14.73 10.64
CA ASN A 3 -11.00 -13.83 11.81
C ASN A 3 -11.83 -14.28 13.04
N ALA A 4 -12.14 -15.57 13.18
CA ALA A 4 -12.87 -16.10 14.34
C ALA A 4 -12.09 -16.01 15.67
N HIS A 5 -10.78 -15.74 15.64
CA HIS A 5 -9.93 -15.77 16.83
C HIS A 5 -9.82 -14.44 17.60
N ASN A 6 -10.34 -13.33 17.07
CA ASN A 6 -10.08 -12.00 17.65
C ASN A 6 -11.26 -11.41 18.44
N ALA A 7 -12.48 -11.93 18.24
CA ALA A 7 -13.64 -11.52 19.00
C ALA A 7 -13.51 -11.93 20.48
N PHE A 8 -14.04 -11.09 21.38
CA PHE A 8 -14.02 -11.36 22.82
C PHE A 8 -15.22 -10.67 23.49
N ALA A 9 -15.69 -11.27 24.58
CA ALA A 9 -16.82 -10.73 25.34
C ALA A 9 -16.33 -9.77 26.44
N ILE A 10 -17.09 -8.70 26.67
CA ILE A 10 -16.90 -7.79 27.81
C ILE A 10 -18.22 -7.65 28.56
N ASN A 11 -18.16 -7.75 29.88
CA ASN A 11 -19.27 -7.39 30.75
C ASN A 11 -19.13 -5.94 31.21
N ILE A 12 -20.11 -5.10 30.89
CA ILE A 12 -20.14 -3.70 31.33
C ILE A 12 -21.59 -3.25 31.60
N ASN A 13 -21.76 -2.44 32.65
CA ASN A 13 -23.06 -1.88 32.98
C ASN A 13 -23.47 -0.82 31.95
N LYS A 14 -24.67 -0.95 31.37
CA LYS A 14 -25.21 -0.05 30.34
C LYS A 14 -25.26 1.44 30.72
N ASN A 15 -25.24 1.76 32.01
CA ASN A 15 -25.24 3.14 32.51
C ASN A 15 -23.85 3.79 32.53
N LYS A 16 -22.79 3.01 32.29
CA LYS A 16 -21.42 3.50 32.14
C LYS A 16 -21.22 4.18 30.79
N ASN A 17 -20.18 5.00 30.73
CA ASN A 17 -19.82 5.73 29.53
C ASN A 17 -18.97 4.87 28.58
N ILE A 18 -18.95 5.24 27.29
CA ILE A 18 -18.08 4.60 26.31
C ILE A 18 -16.60 4.75 26.69
N SER A 19 -16.18 5.83 27.36
CA SER A 19 -14.80 5.96 27.86
C SER A 19 -14.39 4.80 28.78
N GLU A 20 -15.28 4.36 29.67
CA GLU A 20 -15.02 3.23 30.56
C GLU A 20 -14.96 1.91 29.78
N LEU A 21 -15.77 1.76 28.73
CA LEU A 21 -15.69 0.62 27.81
C LEU A 21 -14.33 0.58 27.10
N LYS A 22 -13.82 1.72 26.62
CA LYS A 22 -12.49 1.80 26.00
C LYS A 22 -11.39 1.35 26.95
N SER A 23 -11.42 1.80 28.21
CA SER A 23 -10.46 1.36 29.23
C SER A 23 -10.53 -0.14 29.51
N LEU A 24 -11.74 -0.72 29.55
CA LEU A 24 -11.90 -2.17 29.72
C LEU A 24 -11.34 -2.95 28.53
N ILE A 25 -11.62 -2.51 27.30
CA ILE A 25 -11.10 -3.12 26.07
C ILE A 25 -9.57 -3.15 26.08
N GLN A 26 -8.95 -2.00 26.37
CA GLN A 26 -7.49 -1.89 26.46
C GLN A 26 -6.92 -2.84 27.50
N LYS A 27 -7.55 -2.94 28.68
CA LYS A 27 -7.10 -3.83 29.75
C LYS A 27 -7.22 -5.31 29.37
N GLU A 28 -8.33 -5.70 28.76
CA GLU A 28 -8.58 -7.08 28.34
C GLU A 28 -7.60 -7.52 27.24
N LYS A 29 -7.34 -6.61 26.29
CA LYS A 29 -6.44 -6.83 25.14
C LYS A 29 -5.14 -6.04 25.29
N HIS A 30 -4.55 -6.07 26.49
CA HIS A 30 -3.37 -5.27 26.83
C HIS A 30 -2.16 -5.51 25.91
N ASN A 31 -1.98 -6.74 25.41
CA ASN A 31 -0.91 -7.05 24.46
C ASN A 31 -1.14 -6.38 23.10
N ASP A 32 -2.38 -6.38 22.62
CA ASP A 32 -2.75 -5.84 21.30
C ASP A 32 -2.78 -4.30 21.31
N PHE A 33 -3.12 -3.72 22.46
CA PHE A 33 -3.25 -2.26 22.65
C PHE A 33 -2.15 -1.67 23.55
N ALA A 34 -1.01 -2.37 23.66
CA ALA A 34 0.12 -1.91 24.46
C ALA A 34 0.61 -0.53 23.98
N GLY A 35 0.70 0.45 24.88
CA GLY A 35 1.16 1.81 24.57
C GLY A 35 0.15 2.69 23.83
N ILE A 36 -1.08 2.23 23.62
CA ILE A 36 -2.17 3.03 23.05
C ILE A 36 -3.09 3.47 24.18
N ASP A 37 -3.24 4.78 24.41
CA ASP A 37 -4.16 5.26 25.44
C ASP A 37 -5.63 4.90 25.10
N PRO A 38 -6.48 4.60 26.10
CA PRO A 38 -7.87 4.20 25.84
C PRO A 38 -8.67 5.24 25.04
N ASP A 39 -8.38 6.52 25.21
CA ASP A 39 -9.10 7.61 24.52
C ASP A 39 -8.83 7.62 23.01
N GLN A 40 -7.66 7.14 22.59
CA GLN A 40 -7.24 7.00 21.20
C GLN A 40 -8.02 5.93 20.43
N LEU A 41 -8.51 4.88 21.12
CA LEU A 41 -9.29 3.82 20.49
C LEU A 41 -10.58 4.38 19.88
N LYS A 42 -10.89 4.04 18.63
CA LYS A 42 -12.18 4.34 18.01
C LYS A 42 -13.05 3.09 18.05
N LEU A 43 -14.30 3.27 18.49
CA LEU A 43 -15.26 2.18 18.63
C LEU A 43 -16.43 2.44 17.69
N TRP A 44 -16.88 1.42 16.99
CA TRP A 44 -17.96 1.51 16.00
C TRP A 44 -19.06 0.53 16.35
N GLN A 45 -20.32 1.00 16.36
CA GLN A 45 -21.47 0.12 16.51
C GLN A 45 -21.76 -0.62 15.20
N VAL A 46 -21.92 -1.92 15.29
CA VAL A 46 -22.25 -2.82 14.17
C VAL A 46 -23.24 -3.89 14.62
N GLU A 47 -23.74 -4.68 13.68
CA GLU A 47 -24.55 -5.87 13.93
C GLU A 47 -24.19 -6.90 12.84
N ILE A 48 -23.07 -7.59 13.03
CA ILE A 48 -22.50 -8.51 12.02
C ILE A 48 -22.52 -9.93 12.60
N PRO A 49 -23.13 -10.92 11.93
CA PRO A 49 -23.06 -12.32 12.34
C PRO A 49 -21.61 -12.79 12.51
N ASP A 50 -21.33 -13.59 13.55
CA ASP A 50 -19.96 -14.06 13.83
C ASP A 50 -19.42 -15.07 12.81
N ASP A 51 -20.23 -15.50 11.85
CA ASP A 51 -19.86 -16.34 10.71
C ASP A 51 -19.59 -15.55 9.42
N CYS A 52 -19.86 -14.23 9.39
CA CYS A 52 -19.73 -13.37 8.22
C CYS A 52 -18.60 -12.32 8.36
N TYR A 53 -17.38 -12.70 7.99
CA TYR A 53 -16.18 -11.87 8.20
C TYR A 53 -15.76 -10.96 7.03
N ASP A 54 -16.28 -11.20 5.83
CA ASP A 54 -15.92 -10.41 4.64
C ASP A 54 -16.40 -8.94 4.76
N GLU A 55 -17.38 -8.68 5.63
CA GLU A 55 -17.90 -7.34 5.91
C GLU A 55 -16.97 -6.50 6.82
N LEU A 56 -16.08 -7.13 7.60
CA LEU A 56 -15.18 -6.41 8.52
C LEU A 56 -14.07 -5.62 7.81
N THR A 57 -13.73 -5.99 6.58
CA THR A 57 -12.63 -5.34 5.85
C THR A 57 -12.99 -3.97 5.26
N ASN A 58 -14.28 -3.64 5.17
CA ASN A 58 -14.75 -2.37 4.61
C ASN A 58 -15.07 -1.35 5.71
N LEU A 59 -14.06 -0.95 6.50
CA LEU A 59 -14.20 0.08 7.55
C LEU A 59 -14.80 1.40 7.04
N GLN A 60 -14.67 1.71 5.75
CA GLN A 60 -15.29 2.90 5.12
C GLN A 60 -16.82 2.88 5.14
N LEU A 61 -17.46 1.71 5.31
CA LEU A 61 -18.91 1.57 5.39
C LEU A 61 -19.47 1.80 6.80
N LEU A 62 -18.62 1.94 7.83
CA LEU A 62 -19.06 2.10 9.22
C LEU A 62 -19.77 3.44 9.50
N GLY A 63 -19.70 4.39 8.57
CA GLY A 63 -20.52 5.60 8.58
C GLY A 63 -20.42 6.42 9.88
N ASN A 64 -21.54 7.01 10.31
CA ASN A 64 -21.65 7.84 11.52
C ASN A 64 -21.91 7.02 12.81
N ASN A 65 -21.54 5.74 12.84
CA ASN A 65 -21.85 4.84 13.96
C ASN A 65 -20.75 4.84 15.04
N GLU A 66 -19.93 5.88 15.10
CA GLU A 66 -18.89 6.00 16.12
C GLU A 66 -19.49 6.14 17.52
N LEU A 67 -19.00 5.32 18.43
CA LEU A 67 -19.33 5.35 19.85
C LEU A 67 -18.52 6.46 20.53
N LEU A 68 -19.20 7.56 20.86
CA LEU A 68 -18.59 8.73 21.46
C LEU A 68 -18.32 8.50 22.95
N ALA A 69 -17.09 8.78 23.38
CA ALA A 69 -16.60 8.56 24.75
C ALA A 69 -17.49 9.17 25.85
N THR A 70 -18.13 10.32 25.57
CA THR A 70 -18.98 11.06 26.51
C THR A 70 -20.40 10.52 26.66
N LYS A 71 -20.80 9.57 25.81
CA LYS A 71 -22.15 9.01 25.82
C LYS A 71 -22.19 7.71 26.61
N LYS A 72 -23.36 7.41 27.17
CA LYS A 72 -23.63 6.14 27.86
C LYS A 72 -23.80 5.01 26.85
N ILE A 73 -23.43 3.80 27.25
CA ILE A 73 -23.62 2.58 26.44
C ILE A 73 -25.09 2.38 26.08
N SER A 74 -26.00 2.63 27.03
CA SER A 74 -27.45 2.53 26.84
C SER A 74 -28.03 3.46 25.75
N LYS A 75 -27.28 4.50 25.33
CA LYS A 75 -27.68 5.35 24.21
C LYS A 75 -27.63 4.59 22.88
N TYR A 76 -26.66 3.71 22.72
CA TYR A 76 -26.39 2.97 21.48
C TYR A 76 -27.06 1.60 21.50
N PHE A 77 -27.02 0.93 22.65
CA PHE A 77 -27.63 -0.39 22.85
C PHE A 77 -28.93 -0.25 23.65
N THR A 78 -29.97 0.26 22.98
CA THR A 78 -31.30 0.46 23.59
C THR A 78 -32.09 -0.84 23.72
N LYS A 79 -31.80 -1.81 22.86
CA LYS A 79 -32.34 -3.18 22.88
C LYS A 79 -31.21 -4.16 23.24
N THR A 80 -31.60 -5.36 23.64
CA THR A 80 -30.66 -6.46 23.81
C THR A 80 -30.02 -6.78 22.46
N PRO A 81 -28.67 -6.75 22.36
CA PRO A 81 -27.97 -7.11 21.14
C PRO A 81 -28.22 -8.57 20.75
N ALA A 82 -28.22 -8.88 19.45
CA ALA A 82 -28.39 -10.24 18.96
C ALA A 82 -27.28 -11.19 19.47
N ASN A 83 -27.62 -12.44 19.77
CA ASN A 83 -26.63 -13.47 20.09
C ASN A 83 -25.83 -13.83 18.83
N GLU A 84 -24.58 -14.32 18.98
CA GLU A 84 -23.74 -14.79 17.85
C GLU A 84 -23.46 -13.69 16.82
N HIS A 85 -23.35 -12.43 17.29
CA HIS A 85 -23.02 -11.27 16.46
C HIS A 85 -21.91 -10.44 17.10
N VAL A 86 -21.06 -9.86 16.26
CA VAL A 86 -20.15 -8.77 16.62
C VAL A 86 -20.96 -7.48 16.65
N HIS A 87 -20.88 -6.79 17.79
CA HIS A 87 -21.62 -5.54 18.04
C HIS A 87 -20.75 -4.29 18.06
N ILE A 88 -19.45 -4.47 18.27
CA ILE A 88 -18.47 -3.39 18.40
C ILE A 88 -17.21 -3.77 17.64
N ILE A 89 -16.78 -2.90 16.73
CA ILE A 89 -15.44 -2.96 16.13
C ILE A 89 -14.56 -1.93 16.83
N VAL A 90 -13.35 -2.34 17.18
CA VAL A 90 -12.31 -1.47 17.74
C VAL A 90 -11.28 -1.20 16.66
N THR A 91 -11.06 0.06 16.32
CA THR A 91 -10.02 0.48 15.39
C THR A 91 -9.04 1.41 16.09
N LEU A 92 -7.77 1.29 15.77
CA LEU A 92 -6.77 2.29 16.15
C LEU A 92 -7.03 3.60 15.40
N PRO A 93 -6.71 4.76 16.00
CA PRO A 93 -6.73 5.99 15.22
C PRO A 93 -5.68 5.86 14.12
N GLU A 94 -5.97 6.40 12.94
CA GLU A 94 -4.93 6.62 11.96
C GLU A 94 -3.88 7.50 12.64
N THR A 95 -2.70 6.92 12.89
CA THR A 95 -1.62 7.62 13.59
C THR A 95 -1.36 8.92 12.85
N THR A 96 -1.47 10.04 13.55
CA THR A 96 -1.10 11.35 13.02
C THR A 96 0.34 11.23 12.54
N LYS A 97 0.55 11.24 11.22
CA LYS A 97 1.88 11.08 10.62
C LYS A 97 2.84 12.02 11.34
N THR A 98 3.82 11.44 12.01
CA THR A 98 4.82 12.22 12.73
C THR A 98 5.58 13.09 11.73
N ARG A 99 6.17 14.21 12.20
CA ARG A 99 7.00 15.05 11.33
C ARG A 99 8.10 14.26 10.61
N LYS A 100 8.67 13.26 11.28
CA LYS A 100 9.69 12.35 10.72
C LYS A 100 9.12 11.45 9.63
N GLU A 101 7.94 10.86 9.85
CA GLU A 101 7.27 10.05 8.82
C GLU A 101 6.88 10.90 7.61
N LEU A 102 6.43 12.14 7.82
CA LEU A 102 6.11 13.04 6.72
C LEU A 102 7.36 13.44 5.92
N GLU A 103 8.47 13.71 6.61
CA GLU A 103 9.76 13.95 5.96
C GLU A 103 10.21 12.73 5.15
N LEU A 104 10.02 11.52 5.68
CA LEU A 104 10.34 10.28 4.97
C LEU A 104 9.45 10.09 3.74
N ILE A 105 8.15 10.32 3.86
CA ILE A 105 7.19 10.26 2.74
C ILE A 105 7.60 11.24 1.64
N ASN A 106 7.97 12.48 2.01
CA ASN A 106 8.42 13.49 1.05
C ASN A 106 9.72 13.06 0.36
N LYS A 107 10.70 12.54 1.11
CA LYS A 107 11.94 12.01 0.55
C LYS A 107 11.68 10.86 -0.42
N VAL A 108 10.79 9.93 -0.08
CA VAL A 108 10.42 8.83 -0.97
C VAL A 108 9.77 9.36 -2.25
N ALA A 109 8.89 10.36 -2.15
CA ALA A 109 8.26 10.98 -3.32
C ALA A 109 9.29 11.69 -4.23
N GLU A 110 10.27 12.40 -3.65
CA GLU A 110 11.37 13.02 -4.40
C GLU A 110 12.24 11.98 -5.10
N LEU A 111 12.61 10.90 -4.41
CA LEU A 111 13.36 9.79 -5.00
C LEU A 111 12.59 9.13 -6.15
N GLN A 112 11.28 8.92 -6.00
CA GLN A 112 10.44 8.40 -7.08
C GLN A 112 10.40 9.36 -8.28
N LYS A 113 10.33 10.68 -8.03
CA LYS A 113 10.38 11.69 -9.10
C LYS A 113 11.72 11.68 -9.82
N LEU A 114 12.83 11.56 -9.10
CA LEU A 114 14.17 11.47 -9.67
C LEU A 114 14.32 10.21 -10.52
N LEU A 115 13.88 9.05 -10.01
CA LEU A 115 13.90 7.80 -10.78
C LEU A 115 13.09 7.89 -12.06
N LYS A 116 11.94 8.59 -12.06
CA LYS A 116 11.12 8.79 -13.26
C LYS A 116 11.71 9.79 -14.25
N LYS A 117 12.48 10.77 -13.79
CA LYS A 117 13.08 11.81 -14.65
C LYS A 117 14.04 11.21 -15.68
N SER A 118 14.77 10.18 -15.29
CA SER A 118 15.84 9.60 -16.11
C SER A 118 15.36 8.39 -16.93
N ILE A 119 14.05 8.08 -16.92
CA ILE A 119 13.45 7.06 -17.79
C ILE A 119 13.12 7.70 -19.14
N TYR A 120 13.74 7.17 -20.19
CA TYR A 120 13.53 7.60 -21.57
C TYR A 120 13.08 6.42 -22.42
N GLU A 121 12.26 6.72 -23.43
CA GLU A 121 11.84 5.78 -24.46
C GLU A 121 12.62 6.05 -25.74
N PHE A 122 13.34 5.04 -26.22
CA PHE A 122 14.11 5.09 -27.45
C PHE A 122 13.53 4.18 -28.51
N ASP A 123 13.37 4.70 -29.71
CA ASP A 123 13.03 3.91 -30.89
C ASP A 123 14.30 3.29 -31.50
N ILE A 124 14.43 1.97 -31.39
CA ILE A 124 15.59 1.23 -31.88
C ILE A 124 15.27 0.62 -33.25
N ILE A 125 16.07 0.99 -34.24
CA ILE A 125 16.01 0.47 -35.62
C ILE A 125 17.33 -0.21 -35.95
N VAL A 126 17.28 -1.49 -36.34
CA VAL A 126 18.48 -2.29 -36.65
C VAL A 126 18.54 -2.59 -38.15
N ASN A 127 19.63 -2.19 -38.81
CA ASN A 127 19.88 -2.40 -40.25
C ASN A 127 20.67 -3.71 -40.47
N PRO A 128 20.41 -4.54 -41.52
CA PRO A 128 19.50 -4.36 -42.65
C PRO A 128 18.02 -4.70 -42.41
N LYS A 129 17.68 -5.32 -41.28
CA LYS A 129 16.33 -5.89 -40.99
C LYS A 129 15.26 -4.83 -40.63
N ARG A 130 15.21 -3.69 -41.33
CA ARG A 130 14.43 -2.45 -41.07
C ARG A 130 12.89 -2.57 -40.98
N THR A 131 12.31 -3.69 -40.55
CA THR A 131 10.86 -3.89 -40.64
C THR A 131 10.09 -3.57 -39.36
N LYS A 132 10.76 -3.48 -38.19
CA LYS A 132 10.09 -3.16 -36.91
C LYS A 132 10.94 -2.30 -35.98
N THR A 133 10.44 -1.10 -35.67
CA THR A 133 10.96 -0.25 -34.59
C THR A 133 10.65 -0.90 -33.25
N SER A 134 11.65 -1.05 -32.39
CA SER A 134 11.48 -1.60 -31.04
C SER A 134 11.68 -0.51 -30.00
N LYS A 135 10.75 -0.39 -29.06
CA LYS A 135 10.81 0.59 -27.97
C LYS A 135 11.70 0.06 -26.87
N TRP A 136 12.76 0.81 -26.56
CA TRP A 136 13.62 0.55 -25.42
C TRP A 136 13.38 1.62 -24.36
N ILE A 137 12.65 1.25 -23.29
CA ILE A 137 12.31 2.14 -22.19
C ILE A 137 13.29 1.85 -21.06
N VAL A 138 14.09 2.84 -20.69
CA VAL A 138 15.24 2.60 -19.83
C VAL A 138 15.63 3.82 -19.02
N ASN A 139 16.15 3.60 -17.80
CA ASN A 139 16.79 4.65 -17.05
C ASN A 139 18.23 4.87 -17.56
N ILE A 140 18.48 6.01 -18.23
CA ILE A 140 19.76 6.30 -18.88
C ILE A 140 20.95 6.43 -17.91
N GLU A 141 20.70 6.74 -16.64
CA GLU A 141 21.76 6.84 -15.63
C GLU A 141 22.19 5.46 -15.09
N GLN A 142 21.39 4.41 -15.37
CA GLN A 142 21.59 3.08 -14.82
C GLN A 142 21.95 2.03 -15.87
N VAL A 143 21.92 2.38 -17.15
CA VAL A 143 22.24 1.44 -18.22
C VAL A 143 23.53 1.76 -18.92
N THR A 144 24.17 0.69 -19.34
CA THR A 144 25.45 0.68 -20.03
C THR A 144 25.25 0.30 -21.49
N PHE A 145 26.30 0.49 -22.27
CA PHE A 145 26.35 0.03 -23.65
C PHE A 145 26.17 -1.49 -23.78
N LYS A 146 26.56 -2.25 -22.75
CA LYS A 146 26.37 -3.70 -22.70
C LYS A 146 24.88 -4.06 -22.63
N ASP A 147 24.11 -3.33 -21.81
CA ASP A 147 22.67 -3.59 -21.66
C ASP A 147 21.91 -3.33 -22.97
N LEU A 148 22.31 -2.29 -23.73
CA LEU A 148 21.78 -2.04 -25.07
C LEU A 148 22.14 -3.17 -26.05
N LYS A 149 23.39 -3.65 -26.03
CA LYS A 149 23.82 -4.79 -26.86
C LYS A 149 23.00 -6.04 -26.56
N GLU A 150 22.80 -6.35 -25.28
CA GLU A 150 21.99 -7.49 -24.84
C GLU A 150 20.53 -7.35 -25.27
N PHE A 151 19.94 -6.15 -25.16
CA PHE A 151 18.59 -5.86 -25.64
C PHE A 151 18.45 -6.10 -27.15
N ILE A 152 19.38 -5.58 -27.96
CA ILE A 152 19.39 -5.77 -29.42
C ILE A 152 19.59 -7.27 -29.76
N PHE A 153 20.49 -7.95 -29.05
CA PHE A 153 20.72 -9.38 -29.24
C PHE A 153 19.45 -10.19 -28.94
N ALA A 154 18.74 -9.89 -27.86
CA ALA A 154 17.50 -10.57 -27.51
C ALA A 154 16.43 -10.43 -28.60
N LEU A 155 16.29 -9.24 -29.19
CA LEU A 155 15.31 -8.96 -30.24
C LEU A 155 15.56 -9.71 -31.55
N TYR A 156 16.81 -9.87 -31.96
CA TYR A 156 17.15 -10.32 -33.31
C TYR A 156 18.00 -11.59 -33.38
N GLN A 157 18.45 -12.12 -32.23
CA GLN A 157 19.31 -13.31 -32.09
C GLN A 157 20.51 -13.27 -33.05
N PHE A 158 21.17 -12.11 -33.13
CA PHE A 158 22.17 -11.82 -34.14
C PHE A 158 23.52 -12.46 -33.78
N PRO A 159 23.98 -13.53 -34.46
CA PRO A 159 25.20 -14.26 -34.06
C PRO A 159 26.48 -13.42 -34.22
N GLU A 160 26.42 -12.36 -35.01
CA GLU A 160 27.53 -11.44 -35.25
C GLU A 160 27.79 -10.50 -34.05
N LEU A 161 26.78 -10.25 -33.19
CA LEU A 161 26.93 -9.53 -31.92
C LEU A 161 27.61 -10.38 -30.83
N GLN A 162 27.69 -11.70 -31.02
CA GLN A 162 28.41 -12.63 -30.13
C GLN A 162 29.92 -12.58 -30.33
N LYS A 163 30.37 -12.08 -31.48
CA LYS A 163 31.78 -11.79 -31.75
C LYS A 163 31.98 -10.31 -31.46
N ASP A 164 33.08 -9.92 -30.80
CA ASP A 164 33.43 -8.51 -30.50
C ASP A 164 33.67 -7.63 -31.76
N ILE A 165 33.18 -8.05 -32.92
CA ILE A 165 33.38 -7.47 -34.26
C ILE A 165 32.17 -6.62 -34.68
N ALA A 166 31.03 -6.73 -34.00
CA ALA A 166 29.84 -5.94 -34.35
C ALA A 166 29.98 -4.47 -33.92
N THR A 167 30.21 -3.61 -34.90
CA THR A 167 30.22 -2.14 -34.73
C THR A 167 28.80 -1.61 -34.77
N LEU A 168 28.30 -1.12 -33.64
CA LEU A 168 27.03 -0.39 -33.56
C LEU A 168 27.28 1.07 -33.99
N ALA A 169 26.64 1.49 -35.07
CA ALA A 169 26.63 2.89 -35.50
C ALA A 169 25.32 3.54 -35.08
N PHE A 170 25.41 4.70 -34.41
CA PHE A 170 24.25 5.44 -33.94
C PHE A 170 24.04 6.65 -34.84
N SER A 171 22.79 6.99 -35.12
CA SER A 171 22.44 8.26 -35.76
C SER A 171 21.39 8.97 -34.93
N CYS A 172 21.64 10.22 -34.58
CA CYS A 172 20.68 11.10 -33.91
C CYS A 172 20.56 12.37 -34.75
N ASN A 173 19.35 12.74 -35.18
CA ASN A 173 19.10 13.91 -36.04
C ASN A 173 20.00 13.96 -37.30
N ASP A 174 20.12 12.82 -38.00
CA ASP A 174 20.96 12.63 -39.20
C ASP A 174 22.48 12.76 -39.01
N GLU A 175 22.94 13.05 -37.79
CA GLU A 175 24.36 13.00 -37.44
C GLU A 175 24.77 11.60 -37.01
N LYS A 176 25.85 11.07 -37.59
CA LYS A 176 26.39 9.75 -37.25
C LYS A 176 27.39 9.85 -36.10
N TYR A 177 27.13 9.07 -35.05
CA TYR A 177 27.98 8.93 -33.89
C TYR A 177 28.64 7.54 -33.90
N SER A 178 29.97 7.52 -33.84
CA SER A 178 30.72 6.29 -33.59
C SER A 178 31.05 6.22 -32.10
N PRO A 179 30.73 5.11 -31.40
CA PRO A 179 31.18 4.92 -30.03
C PRO A 179 32.72 4.96 -30.00
N LYS A 180 33.30 5.70 -29.05
CA LYS A 180 34.71 5.56 -28.70
C LYS A 180 34.90 4.38 -27.76
#